data_AF-A0A970GCB6-F1
#
_entry.id   AF-A0A970GCB6-F1
#
_cell.length_a   1.000
_cell.length_b   1.000
_cell.length_c   1.000
_cell.angle_alpha   90.00
_cell.angle_beta   90.00
_cell.angle_gamma   90.00
#
_symmetry.space_group_name_H-M   'P 1'
#
loop_
_entity.id
_entity.type
_entity.pdbx_description
1 polymer ?
#
loop_
_entity_poly.entity_id
_entity_poly.type
_entity_poly.pdbx_seq_one_letter_code
_entity_poly.pdbx_strand_id
1 'polypeptide(L)'
;MILNCAEELILLSIDDQTNYFYRITNINFNVALIGALLMDLALRKRIDVDLEGIYVLSTEPTGDKFLDAILENLIETEAGNQPAVLVGQLYN
;
A
#
# COMPACT_ATOMS: atom_id res chain seq x y z
N MET A 1 19.75 -0.20 -1.77
CA MET A 1 18.42 0.42 -1.74
C MET A 1 17.47 -0.66 -2.21
N ILE A 2 16.50 -1.05 -1.39
CA ILE A 2 15.48 -2.04 -1.73
C ILE A 2 14.21 -1.23 -1.98
N LEU A 3 13.56 -1.44 -3.12
CA LEU A 3 12.32 -0.76 -3.48
C LEU A 3 11.16 -1.39 -2.72
N ASN A 4 10.18 -0.58 -2.34
CA ASN A 4 8.91 -1.12 -1.85
C ASN A 4 8.02 -1.56 -3.02
N CYS A 5 6.99 -2.37 -2.75
CA CYS A 5 6.13 -2.90 -3.79
C CYS A 5 5.40 -1.82 -4.62
N ALA A 6 5.13 -0.65 -4.05
CA ALA A 6 4.49 0.45 -4.78
C ALA A 6 5.47 1.11 -5.77
N GLU A 7 6.74 1.28 -5.38
CA GLU A 7 7.81 1.74 -6.26
C GLU A 7 8.07 0.75 -7.41
N GLU A 8 8.06 -0.55 -7.11
CA GLU A 8 8.15 -1.60 -8.14
C GLU A 8 6.97 -1.53 -9.11
N LEU A 9 5.74 -1.34 -8.60
CA LEU A 9 4.55 -1.18 -9.45
C LEU A 9 4.62 0.06 -10.35
N ILE A 10 5.17 1.17 -9.84
CA ILE A 10 5.44 2.38 -10.65
C ILE A 10 6.43 2.04 -11.76
N LEU A 11 7.53 1.36 -11.46
CA LEU A 11 8.50 0.97 -12.49
C LEU A 11 7.87 0.07 -13.55
N LEU A 12 7.06 -0.90 -13.16
CA LEU A 12 6.34 -1.79 -14.09
C LEU A 12 5.34 -1.06 -15.00
N SER A 13 4.91 0.15 -14.62
CA SER A 13 4.00 0.98 -15.41
C SER A 13 4.70 1.92 -16.39
N ILE A 14 6.03 1.94 -16.40
CA ILE A 14 6.84 2.75 -17.30
C ILE A 14 7.29 1.87 -18.48
N ASP A 15 7.10 2.39 -19.69
CA ASP A 15 7.62 1.78 -20.90
C ASP A 15 9.11 2.10 -21.08
N ASP A 16 9.94 1.06 -21.17
CA ASP A 16 11.41 1.20 -21.24
C ASP A 16 11.92 1.94 -22.50
N GLN A 17 11.14 1.94 -23.59
CA GLN A 17 11.57 2.53 -24.86
C GLN A 17 11.17 4.01 -24.97
N THR A 18 9.95 4.32 -24.54
CA THR A 18 9.33 5.63 -24.68
C THR A 18 9.42 6.45 -23.40
N ASN A 19 9.77 5.83 -22.26
CA ASN A 19 9.65 6.38 -20.92
C ASN A 19 8.23 6.86 -20.59
N TYR A 20 7.22 6.35 -21.31
CA TYR A 20 5.84 6.73 -21.11
C TYR A 20 5.24 5.98 -19.93
N PHE A 21 4.53 6.70 -19.07
CA PHE A 21 3.83 6.14 -17.94
C PHE A 21 2.43 5.69 -18.38
N TYR A 22 2.21 4.38 -18.48
CA TYR A 22 0.90 3.82 -18.77
C TYR A 22 0.03 3.88 -17.52
N ARG A 23 -0.82 4.92 -17.41
CA ARG A 23 -1.95 4.87 -16.48
C ARG A 23 -2.85 3.72 -16.93
N ILE A 24 -2.92 2.66 -16.12
CA ILE A 24 -3.84 1.54 -16.33
C ILE A 24 -5.24 2.13 -16.47
N THR A 25 -5.77 2.15 -17.69
CA THR A 25 -6.90 3.02 -18.07
C THR A 25 -8.23 2.66 -17.38
N ASN A 26 -8.28 1.53 -16.67
CA ASN A 26 -9.48 0.99 -16.01
C ASN A 26 -9.30 0.73 -14.50
N ILE A 27 -8.12 0.95 -13.93
CA ILE A 27 -7.85 0.77 -12.50
C ILE A 27 -7.44 2.13 -11.93
N ASN A 28 -8.02 2.52 -10.80
CA ASN A 28 -7.51 3.68 -10.07
C ASN A 28 -6.08 3.33 -9.61
N PHE A 29 -5.08 3.82 -10.33
CA PHE A 29 -3.68 3.46 -10.09
C PHE A 29 -3.25 3.74 -8.65
N ASN A 30 -3.80 4.80 -8.03
CA ASN A 30 -3.55 5.11 -6.62
C ASN A 30 -4.07 4.01 -5.68
N VAL A 31 -5.21 3.39 -5.99
CA VAL A 31 -5.73 2.22 -5.25
C VAL A 31 -4.75 1.05 -5.34
N ALA A 32 -4.17 0.82 -6.53
CA ALA A 32 -3.16 -0.22 -6.70
C ALA A 32 -1.88 0.08 -5.90
N LEU A 33 -1.46 1.35 -5.82
CA LEU A 33 -0.33 1.77 -5.00
C LEU A 33 -0.60 1.56 -3.50
N ILE A 34 -1.78 1.93 -3.00
CA ILE A 34 -2.18 1.69 -1.61
C ILE A 34 -2.16 0.18 -1.31
N GLY A 35 -2.74 -0.63 -2.19
CA GLY A 35 -2.72 -2.09 -2.06
C GLY A 35 -1.31 -2.66 -2.03
N ALA A 36 -0.39 -2.13 -2.84
CA ALA A 36 1.01 -2.54 -2.84
C ALA A 36 1.73 -2.18 -1.53
N LEU A 37 1.46 -1.01 -0.94
CA LEU A 37 2.01 -0.63 0.37
C LEU A 37 1.47 -1.53 1.49
N LEU A 38 0.17 -1.85 1.48
CA LEU A 38 -0.42 -2.79 2.44
C LEU A 38 0.18 -4.20 2.30
N MET A 39 0.37 -4.67 1.07
CA MET A 39 1.01 -5.96 0.80
C MET A 39 2.44 -5.99 1.37
N ASP A 40 3.24 -4.93 1.16
CA ASP A 40 4.60 -4.87 1.69
C ASP A 40 4.61 -4.84 3.24
N LEU A 41 3.70 -4.09 3.87
CA LEU A 41 3.52 -4.13 5.34
C LEU A 41 3.20 -5.54 5.85
N ALA A 42 2.35 -6.30 5.14
CA ALA A 42 2.03 -7.68 5.50
C ALA A 42 3.26 -8.61 5.35
N LEU A 43 4.00 -8.49 4.24
CA LEU A 43 5.25 -9.23 4.02
C LEU A 43 6.30 -8.95 5.11
N ARG A 44 6.34 -7.72 5.63
CA ARG A 44 7.20 -7.29 6.74
C ARG A 44 6.64 -7.60 8.13
N LYS A 45 5.51 -8.32 8.21
CA LYS A 45 4.82 -8.68 9.46
C LYS A 45 4.46 -7.46 10.34
N ARG A 46 4.16 -6.33 9.70
CA ARG A 46 3.62 -5.14 10.39
C ARG A 46 2.12 -5.23 10.55
N ILE A 47 1.47 -5.83 9.57
CA ILE A 47 0.03 -6.06 9.58
C ILE A 47 -0.30 -7.51 9.21
N ASP A 48 -1.50 -7.93 9.55
CA ASP A 48 -2.17 -9.10 8.99
C ASP A 48 -3.40 -8.65 8.22
N VAL A 49 -3.77 -9.40 7.19
CA VAL A 49 -4.98 -9.13 6.40
C VAL A 49 -5.73 -10.45 6.23
N ASP A 50 -6.97 -10.49 6.68
CA ASP A 50 -7.86 -11.62 6.48
C ASP A 50 -9.21 -11.18 5.87
N LEU A 51 -10.17 -12.11 5.81
CA LEU A 51 -11.51 -11.82 5.32
C LEU A 51 -12.27 -10.86 6.22
N GLU A 52 -11.90 -10.83 7.50
CA GLU A 52 -12.55 -10.00 8.48
C GLU A 52 -12.03 -8.61 8.49
N GLY A 53 -10.73 -8.33 8.21
CA GLY A 53 -10.09 -7.01 8.24
C GLY A 53 -8.57 -6.92 8.09
N ILE A 54 -8.02 -5.75 8.47
CA ILE A 54 -6.58 -5.49 8.59
C ILE A 54 -6.26 -5.32 10.08
N TYR A 55 -5.23 -6.00 10.57
CA TYR A 55 -4.80 -5.97 11.97
C TYR A 55 -3.35 -5.52 12.08
N VAL A 56 -3.06 -4.58 12.97
CA VAL A 56 -1.68 -4.16 13.25
C VAL A 56 -1.01 -5.19 14.16
N LEU A 57 0.04 -5.84 13.65
CA LEU A 57 0.84 -6.83 14.39
C LEU A 57 2.04 -6.18 15.10
N SER A 58 2.60 -5.12 14.53
CA SER A 58 3.74 -4.39 15.07
C SER A 58 3.74 -2.93 14.61
N THR A 59 4.07 -2.02 15.54
CA THR A 59 4.21 -0.58 15.28
C THR A 59 5.67 -0.16 15.11
N GLU A 60 6.61 -1.11 15.09
CA GLU A 60 8.01 -0.79 14.85
C GLU A 60 8.18 -0.19 13.43
N PRO A 61 8.94 0.91 13.28
CA PRO A 61 9.17 1.49 11.96
C PRO A 61 9.81 0.47 11.01
N THR A 62 9.45 0.58 9.75
CA THR A 62 9.98 -0.22 8.64
C THR A 62 11.25 0.41 8.07
N GLY A 63 11.49 1.70 8.34
CA GLY A 63 12.56 2.50 7.73
C GLY A 63 12.21 3.02 6.35
N ASP A 64 11.01 2.72 5.83
CA ASP A 64 10.44 3.30 4.62
C ASP A 64 9.34 4.29 5.00
N LYS A 65 9.52 5.56 4.63
CA LYS A 65 8.62 6.65 5.00
C LYS A 65 7.18 6.46 4.54
N PHE A 66 6.94 5.77 3.41
CA PHE A 66 5.60 5.57 2.88
C PHE A 66 4.90 4.43 3.60
N LEU A 67 5.63 3.34 3.88
CA LEU A 67 5.09 2.26 4.70
C LEU A 67 4.81 2.72 6.13
N ASP A 68 5.71 3.52 6.71
CA ASP A 68 5.56 4.08 8.06
C ASP A 68 4.35 5.03 8.14
N ALA A 69 4.14 5.86 7.11
CA ALA A 69 2.95 6.72 7.04
C ALA A 69 1.65 5.92 6.95
N ILE A 70 1.59 4.85 6.15
CA ILE A 70 0.39 3.99 6.09
C ILE A 70 0.17 3.31 7.44
N LEU A 71 1.24 2.82 8.09
CA LEU A 71 1.16 2.17 9.39
C LEU A 71 0.64 3.13 10.48
N GLU A 72 1.09 4.38 10.49
CA GLU A 72 0.57 5.43 11.39
C GLU A 72 -0.94 5.65 11.16
N ASN A 73 -1.37 5.79 9.91
CA ASN A 73 -2.80 5.93 9.58
C ASN A 73 -3.62 4.73 10.07
N LEU A 74 -3.11 3.51 9.91
CA LEU A 74 -3.78 2.29 10.41
C LEU A 74 -3.91 2.26 11.94
N ILE A 75 -2.95 2.81 12.67
CA ILE A 75 -2.98 2.88 14.13
C ILE A 75 -4.02 3.92 14.60
N GLU A 76 -4.13 5.05 13.90
CA GLU A 76 -5.05 6.14 14.26
C GLU A 76 -6.52 5.81 13.95
N THR A 77 -6.76 4.86 13.04
CA THR A 77 -8.12 4.53 12.60
C THR A 77 -8.66 3.30 13.36
N GLU A 78 -9.55 3.48 14.33
CA GLU A 78 -10.34 2.39 14.96
C GLU A 78 -11.40 1.78 14.01
N ALA A 79 -11.20 1.84 12.69
CA ALA A 79 -12.22 1.42 11.74
C ALA A 79 -12.18 -0.10 11.56
N GLY A 80 -13.33 -0.73 11.80
CA GLY A 80 -13.60 -2.12 11.46
C GLY A 80 -13.24 -2.43 10.00
N ASN A 81 -12.05 -2.97 9.83
CA ASN A 81 -11.85 -4.30 9.27
C ASN A 81 -12.43 -4.54 7.86
N GLN A 82 -12.41 -3.63 6.90
CA GLN A 82 -12.59 -4.04 5.49
C GLN A 82 -11.53 -3.43 4.58
N PRO A 83 -10.66 -4.24 3.94
CA PRO A 83 -9.58 -3.74 3.09
C PRO A 83 -10.05 -2.74 2.02
N ALA A 84 -11.23 -2.96 1.45
CA ALA A 84 -11.81 -2.06 0.45
C ALA A 84 -12.21 -0.68 1.01
N VAL A 85 -12.67 -0.62 2.26
CA VAL A 85 -13.06 0.64 2.94
C VAL A 85 -11.81 1.44 3.31
N LEU A 86 -10.77 0.75 3.80
CA LEU A 86 -9.48 1.33 4.15
C LEU A 86 -8.76 1.95 2.94
N VAL A 87 -8.76 1.26 1.81
CA VAL A 87 -8.26 1.82 0.54
C VAL A 87 -9.01 3.09 0.16
N GLY A 88 -10.33 3.14 0.38
CA GLY A 88 -11.13 4.34 0.13
C GLY A 88 -10.82 5.50 1.08
N GLN A 89 -10.51 5.21 2.35
CA GLN A 89 -10.11 6.22 3.34
C GLN A 89 -8.72 6.78 3.04
N LEU A 90 -7.77 5.93 2.65
CA LEU A 90 -6.40 6.34 2.29
C LEU A 90 -6.33 7.11 0.95
N TYR A 91 -7.40 7.06 0.15
CA TYR A 91 -7.49 7.78 -1.12
C TYR A 91 -8.03 9.22 -0.99
N ASN A 92 -8.74 9.54 0.10
CA ASN A 92 -9.36 10.85 0.34
C ASN A 92 -8.50 11.75 1.23
#